data_AF-A0A0F5FCW9-F1
#
_entry.id   AF-A0A0F5FCW9-F1
#
_cell.length_a   1.000
_cell.length_b   1.000
_cell.length_c   1.000
_cell.angle_alpha   90.00
_cell.angle_beta   90.00
_cell.angle_gamma   90.00
#
_symmetry.space_group_name_H-M   'P 1'
#
loop_
_entity.id
_entity.type
_entity.pdbx_description
1 polymer ?
#
loop_
_entity_poly.entity_id
_entity_poly.type
_entity_poly.pdbx_seq_one_letter_code
_entity_poly.pdbx_strand_id
1 'polypeptide(L)'
;PDNGKLTLIRREAPGSWLEQALVARRQTHFSYDAETVIDVAPTDERTFAGLTAYYSRYNFVYLTVGAHSDGQRELLIMAAEMSWPAGKLRFPAEPVRIPHADTINLKLTIRGHTLPFFYALTAARRKPIVPVLRATLLSDDCGRHL
;
A
#
# COMPACT_ATOMS: atom_id res chain seq x y z
N PRO A 1 28.05 5.78 0.07
CA PRO A 1 27.65 6.25 1.41
C PRO A 1 26.17 5.95 1.64
N ASP A 2 25.88 5.00 2.52
CA ASP A 2 24.51 4.57 2.82
C ASP A 2 23.82 5.63 3.67
N ASN A 3 22.99 6.45 3.03
CA ASN A 3 22.28 7.58 3.65
C ASN A 3 21.16 7.16 4.62
N GLY A 4 21.25 5.98 5.25
CA GLY A 4 20.23 5.45 6.17
C GLY A 4 18.89 5.15 5.49
N LYS A 5 18.87 4.92 4.17
CA LYS A 5 17.67 4.63 3.37
C LYS A 5 17.69 3.19 2.86
N LEU A 6 16.51 2.57 2.81
CA LEU A 6 16.28 1.32 2.09
C LEU A 6 15.83 1.66 0.66
N THR A 7 16.60 1.23 -0.35
CA THR A 7 16.24 1.40 -1.77
C THR A 7 15.65 0.10 -2.31
N LEU A 8 14.41 0.15 -2.78
CA LEU A 8 13.76 -0.96 -3.47
C LEU A 8 13.75 -0.70 -4.98
N ILE A 9 14.41 -1.57 -5.75
CA ILE A 9 14.39 -1.48 -7.21
C ILE A 9 13.13 -2.20 -7.70
N ARG A 10 12.30 -1.52 -8.50
CA ARG A 10 11.04 -2.05 -9.04
C ARG A 10 11.24 -3.47 -9.62
N ARG A 11 10.33 -4.37 -9.26
CA ARG A 11 10.20 -5.71 -9.82
C ARG A 11 8.76 -5.92 -10.28
N GLU A 12 8.20 -7.10 -10.04
CA GLU A 12 6.88 -7.47 -10.52
C GLU A 12 5.76 -6.95 -9.60
N ALA A 13 4.53 -7.13 -10.06
CA ALA A 13 3.32 -6.71 -9.36
C ALA A 13 3.20 -7.38 -7.96
N PRO A 14 2.49 -6.76 -7.01
CA PRO A 14 2.31 -7.30 -5.64
C PRO A 14 1.59 -8.66 -5.60
N GLY A 15 0.91 -9.04 -6.69
CA GLY A 15 0.29 -10.34 -6.83
C GLY A 15 1.17 -11.36 -7.57
N SER A 16 2.44 -11.11 -7.86
CA SER A 16 3.27 -12.04 -8.63
C SER A 16 3.73 -13.27 -7.83
N TRP A 17 3.98 -14.38 -8.55
CA TRP A 17 4.62 -15.60 -8.04
C TRP A 17 6.14 -15.50 -7.98
N LEU A 18 6.72 -14.55 -8.69
CA LEU A 18 8.16 -14.46 -8.92
C LEU A 18 8.74 -13.31 -8.08
N GLU A 19 9.41 -12.34 -8.71
CA GLU A 19 10.20 -11.36 -7.99
C GLU A 19 9.36 -10.16 -7.54
N GLN A 20 9.14 -10.05 -6.23
CA GLN A 20 8.58 -8.86 -5.61
C GLN A 20 9.66 -8.05 -4.90
N ALA A 21 9.70 -6.75 -5.16
CA ALA A 21 10.49 -5.81 -4.38
C ALA A 21 9.73 -5.42 -3.10
N LEU A 22 9.60 -6.38 -2.18
CA LEU A 22 8.78 -6.25 -0.98
C LEU A 22 9.60 -6.62 0.26
N VAL A 23 9.68 -5.69 1.20
CA VAL A 23 10.23 -5.92 2.54
C VAL A 23 9.12 -5.66 3.54
N ALA A 24 8.80 -6.67 4.35
CA ALA A 24 7.73 -6.60 5.33
C ALA A 24 8.19 -7.17 6.68
N ARG A 25 7.45 -6.79 7.72
CA ARG A 25 7.57 -7.37 9.06
C ARG A 25 6.22 -7.91 9.51
N ARG A 26 6.25 -8.86 10.45
CA ARG A 26 5.04 -9.43 11.03
C ARG A 26 4.29 -8.40 11.87
N GLN A 27 2.97 -8.39 11.74
CA GLN A 27 2.07 -7.85 12.75
C GLN A 27 2.15 -8.76 13.99
N THR A 28 2.41 -8.18 15.17
CA THR A 28 2.51 -8.92 16.44
C THR A 28 1.51 -8.46 17.50
N HIS A 29 0.69 -7.46 17.19
CA HIS A 29 -0.30 -6.88 18.09
C HIS A 29 -1.61 -6.62 17.33
N PHE A 30 -2.76 -6.71 18.02
CA PHE A 30 -4.07 -6.42 17.44
C PHE A 30 -4.33 -4.93 17.17
N SER A 31 -3.52 -4.06 17.76
CA SER A 31 -3.56 -2.62 17.53
C SER A 31 -2.15 -2.09 17.36
N TYR A 32 -1.88 -1.45 16.22
CA TYR A 32 -0.58 -0.86 15.92
C TYR A 32 -0.69 0.23 14.85
N ASP A 33 0.36 1.03 14.76
CA ASP A 33 0.58 1.98 13.68
C ASP A 33 1.83 1.55 12.91
N ALA A 34 1.77 1.61 11.59
CA ALA A 34 2.91 1.45 10.72
C ALA A 34 3.01 2.65 9.78
N GLU A 35 4.21 3.19 9.64
CA GLU A 35 4.47 4.38 8.84
C GLU A 35 5.78 4.25 8.07
N THR A 36 5.84 4.95 6.94
CA THR A 36 7.04 5.08 6.14
C THR A 36 7.07 6.44 5.46
N VAL A 37 8.26 6.90 5.10
CA VAL A 37 8.47 8.07 4.24
C VAL A 37 9.14 7.56 2.98
N ILE A 38 8.51 7.81 1.83
CA ILE A 38 9.03 7.38 0.55
C ILE A 38 9.36 8.58 -0.34
N ASP A 39 10.42 8.42 -1.11
CA ASP A 39 10.86 9.28 -2.20
C ASP A 39 10.79 8.41 -3.45
N VAL A 40 9.84 8.73 -4.32
CA VAL A 40 9.55 7.98 -5.56
C VAL A 40 9.08 8.97 -6.59
N ALA A 41 9.39 8.76 -7.86
CA ALA A 41 8.98 9.62 -8.98
C ALA A 41 8.33 8.79 -10.11
N PRO A 42 7.09 8.28 -9.90
CA PRO A 42 6.39 7.54 -10.94
C PRO A 42 6.03 8.48 -12.09
N THR A 43 6.14 7.99 -13.33
CA THR A 43 5.84 8.74 -14.56
C THR A 43 4.60 8.23 -15.29
N ASP A 44 4.11 7.04 -14.92
CA ASP A 44 2.93 6.40 -15.49
C ASP A 44 2.28 5.43 -14.48
N GLU A 45 1.17 4.84 -14.88
CA GLU A 45 0.34 3.94 -14.06
C GLU A 45 0.99 2.58 -13.75
N ARG A 46 2.11 2.26 -14.40
CA ARG A 46 2.79 0.95 -14.28
C ARG A 46 3.86 0.96 -13.20
N THR A 47 4.19 2.14 -12.67
CA THR A 47 5.22 2.31 -11.65
C THR A 47 4.60 2.85 -10.37
N PHE A 48 4.77 2.11 -9.27
CA PHE A 48 4.27 2.53 -7.97
C PHE A 48 5.15 2.00 -6.83
N ALA A 49 5.13 2.71 -5.72
CA ALA A 49 5.74 2.32 -4.44
C ALA A 49 4.83 2.76 -3.29
N GLY A 50 4.94 2.14 -2.11
CA GLY A 50 4.03 2.49 -1.04
C GLY A 50 4.15 1.67 0.24
N LEU A 51 3.03 1.59 0.97
CA LEU A 51 2.89 0.87 2.23
C LEU A 51 1.77 -0.18 2.12
N THR A 52 2.09 -1.43 2.44
CA THR A 52 1.16 -2.57 2.33
C THR A 52 0.93 -3.26 3.68
N ALA A 53 -0.29 -3.76 3.87
CA ALA A 53 -0.60 -4.81 4.82
C ALA A 53 -0.89 -6.08 4.00
N TYR A 54 -0.01 -7.08 4.16
CA TYR A 54 0.11 -8.18 3.21
C TYR A 54 0.00 -9.52 3.94
N TYR A 55 -0.96 -10.35 3.51
CA TYR A 55 -1.10 -11.73 3.96
C TYR A 55 -0.63 -12.68 2.86
N SER A 56 -1.20 -12.56 1.66
CA SER A 56 -0.80 -13.33 0.48
C SER A 56 -1.12 -12.57 -0.80
N ARG A 57 -0.73 -13.09 -1.96
CA ARG A 57 -1.08 -12.54 -3.28
C ARG A 57 -2.59 -12.38 -3.52
N TYR A 58 -3.41 -13.11 -2.76
CA TYR A 58 -4.87 -13.09 -2.85
C TYR A 58 -5.54 -12.26 -1.74
N ASN A 59 -4.75 -11.80 -0.77
CA ASN A 59 -5.19 -11.11 0.44
C ASN A 59 -4.15 -10.05 0.84
N PHE A 60 -4.30 -8.83 0.32
CA PHE A 60 -3.48 -7.69 0.71
C PHE A 60 -4.24 -6.39 0.48
N VAL A 61 -3.83 -5.34 1.20
CA VAL A 61 -4.22 -3.96 0.90
C VAL A 61 -2.96 -3.10 0.81
N TYR A 62 -2.87 -2.30 -0.24
CA TYR A 62 -1.67 -1.57 -0.60
C TYR A 62 -2.00 -0.12 -0.94
N LEU A 63 -1.55 0.81 -0.10
CA LEU A 63 -1.57 2.23 -0.43
C LEU A 63 -0.34 2.55 -1.27
N THR A 64 -0.56 2.93 -2.52
CA THR A 64 0.48 3.22 -3.50
C THR A 64 0.56 4.72 -3.81
N VAL A 65 1.78 5.18 -4.09
CA VAL A 65 2.06 6.40 -4.84
C VAL A 65 2.39 5.98 -6.26
N GLY A 66 1.58 6.42 -7.21
CA GLY A 66 1.75 6.19 -8.66
C GLY A 66 1.55 7.47 -9.45
N ALA A 67 1.44 7.36 -10.76
CA ALA A 67 1.00 8.44 -11.63
C ALA A 67 -0.09 7.92 -12.57
N HIS A 68 -1.02 8.78 -12.95
CA HIS A 68 -1.96 8.50 -14.01
C HIS A 68 -1.25 8.59 -15.39
N SER A 69 -1.91 8.18 -16.46
CA SER A 69 -1.33 8.13 -17.82
C SER A 69 -0.96 9.50 -18.41
N ASP A 70 -1.44 10.58 -17.82
CA ASP A 70 -1.06 11.97 -18.09
C ASP A 70 0.13 12.44 -17.24
N GLY A 71 0.73 11.56 -16.45
CA GLY A 71 1.83 11.85 -15.54
C GLY A 71 1.40 12.49 -14.21
N GLN A 72 0.10 12.75 -14.00
CA GLN A 72 -0.38 13.33 -12.76
C GLN A 72 -0.20 12.36 -11.61
N ARG A 73 0.57 12.75 -10.58
CA ARG A 73 0.78 11.91 -9.40
C ARG A 73 -0.51 11.72 -8.62
N GLU A 74 -0.72 10.49 -8.16
CA GLU A 74 -1.88 10.11 -7.37
C GLU A 74 -1.57 9.03 -6.32
N LEU A 75 -2.43 8.95 -5.33
CA LEU A 75 -2.50 7.84 -4.40
C LEU A 75 -3.63 6.90 -4.80
N LEU A 76 -3.35 5.61 -4.82
CA LEU A 76 -4.34 4.57 -5.05
C LEU A 76 -4.31 3.58 -3.88
N ILE A 77 -5.47 3.05 -3.52
CA ILE A 77 -5.54 1.85 -2.69
C ILE A 77 -5.80 0.68 -3.63
N MET A 78 -4.89 -0.28 -3.64
CA MET A 78 -5.06 -1.56 -4.34
C MET A 78 -5.35 -2.64 -3.32
N ALA A 79 -6.39 -3.44 -3.55
CA ALA A 79 -6.78 -4.51 -2.65
C ALA A 79 -7.00 -5.83 -3.42
N ALA A 80 -6.40 -6.90 -2.93
CA ALA A 80 -6.83 -8.26 -3.22
C ALA A 80 -7.52 -8.78 -1.95
N GLU A 81 -8.79 -9.13 -2.04
CA GLU A 81 -9.63 -9.52 -0.89
C GLU A 81 -10.29 -10.85 -1.21
N MET A 82 -9.77 -11.94 -0.63
CA MET A 82 -10.22 -13.31 -0.87
C MET A 82 -10.30 -13.64 -2.38
N SER A 83 -9.30 -13.17 -3.13
CA SER A 83 -9.40 -13.12 -4.59
C SER A 83 -8.90 -14.39 -5.29
N TRP A 84 -8.75 -15.51 -4.58
CA TRP A 84 -8.36 -16.78 -5.17
C TRP A 84 -9.47 -17.32 -6.09
N PRO A 85 -9.13 -17.99 -7.21
CA PRO A 85 -7.79 -18.21 -7.76
C PRO A 85 -7.30 -17.06 -8.65
N ALA A 86 -8.19 -16.14 -9.03
CA ALA A 86 -7.92 -15.18 -10.11
C ALA A 86 -6.93 -14.06 -9.74
N GLY A 87 -6.75 -13.74 -8.46
CA GLY A 87 -5.93 -12.60 -8.04
C GLY A 87 -6.54 -11.24 -8.40
N LYS A 88 -7.87 -11.15 -8.52
CA LYS A 88 -8.53 -9.93 -8.99
C LYS A 88 -8.30 -8.76 -8.03
N LEU A 89 -7.74 -7.67 -8.55
CA LEU A 89 -7.59 -6.41 -7.84
C LEU A 89 -8.90 -5.63 -7.79
N ARG A 90 -9.10 -4.96 -6.67
CA ARG A 90 -10.11 -3.93 -6.47
C ARG A 90 -9.43 -2.62 -6.07
N PHE A 91 -10.11 -1.52 -6.37
CA PHE A 91 -9.69 -0.17 -5.99
C PHE A 91 -10.81 0.41 -5.10
N PRO A 92 -10.75 0.21 -3.78
CA PRO A 92 -11.87 0.53 -2.89
C PRO A 92 -12.04 2.03 -2.62
N ALA A 93 -11.11 2.87 -3.10
CA ALA A 93 -11.10 4.31 -2.91
C ALA A 93 -10.95 5.03 -4.26
N GLU A 94 -11.53 6.23 -4.35
CA GLU A 94 -11.23 7.15 -5.45
C GLU A 94 -9.74 7.57 -5.41
N PRO A 95 -9.09 7.73 -6.58
CA PRO A 95 -7.72 8.23 -6.63
C PRO A 95 -7.57 9.60 -5.97
N VAL A 96 -6.54 9.76 -5.14
CA VAL A 96 -6.23 11.06 -4.54
C VAL A 96 -5.10 11.71 -5.31
N ARG A 97 -5.43 12.69 -6.17
CA ARG A 97 -4.44 13.50 -6.87
C ARG A 97 -3.59 14.28 -5.87
N ILE A 98 -2.28 14.24 -6.04
CA ILE A 98 -1.31 14.96 -5.19
C ILE A 98 -0.32 15.74 -6.07
N PRO A 99 0.18 16.90 -5.61
CA PRO A 99 1.26 17.59 -6.31
C PRO A 99 2.55 16.75 -6.31
N HIS A 100 3.48 17.12 -7.18
CA HIS A 100 4.85 16.62 -7.08
C HIS A 100 5.45 17.09 -5.76
N ALA A 101 5.85 16.13 -4.93
CA ALA A 101 6.47 16.36 -3.63
C ALA A 101 7.70 15.47 -3.52
N ASP A 102 8.76 15.99 -2.89
CA ASP A 102 10.03 15.27 -2.73
C ASP A 102 9.85 13.99 -1.90
N THR A 103 9.04 14.08 -0.85
CA THR A 103 8.75 12.93 0.02
C THR A 103 7.28 12.86 0.37
N ILE A 104 6.80 11.64 0.57
CA ILE A 104 5.42 11.36 0.97
C ILE A 104 5.45 10.46 2.19
N ASN A 105 4.81 10.91 3.27
CA ASN A 105 4.58 10.10 4.45
C ASN A 105 3.32 9.27 4.26
N LEU A 106 3.43 7.96 4.42
CA LEU A 106 2.32 7.02 4.35
C LEU A 106 2.15 6.36 5.71
N LYS A 107 0.90 6.15 6.13
CA LYS A 107 0.57 5.48 7.39
C LYS A 107 -0.60 4.54 7.19
N LEU A 108 -0.56 3.40 7.88
CA LEU A 108 -1.74 2.62 8.22
C LEU A 108 -1.85 2.48 9.73
N THR A 109 -3.08 2.33 10.19
CA THR A 109 -3.40 2.14 11.61
C THR A 109 -4.35 0.96 11.68
N ILE A 110 -4.02 -0.07 12.45
CA ILE A 110 -4.95 -1.16 12.75
C ILE A 110 -5.46 -1.00 14.18
N ARG A 111 -6.78 -1.03 14.36
CA ARG A 111 -7.47 -1.04 15.65
C ARG A 111 -8.54 -2.12 15.61
N GLY A 112 -8.22 -3.31 16.11
CA GLY A 112 -9.11 -4.47 16.00
C GLY A 112 -9.40 -4.81 14.54
N HIS A 113 -10.62 -4.53 14.08
CA HIS A 113 -11.08 -4.90 12.73
C HIS A 113 -10.92 -3.81 11.68
N THR A 114 -10.52 -2.57 12.05
CA THR A 114 -10.43 -1.44 11.11
C THR A 114 -9.00 -1.17 10.66
N LEU A 115 -8.83 -0.82 9.39
CA LEU A 115 -7.58 -0.43 8.76
C LEU A 115 -7.78 0.84 7.92
N PRO A 116 -7.74 2.05 8.52
CA PRO A 116 -7.59 3.30 7.78
C PRO A 116 -6.16 3.53 7.29
N PHE A 117 -6.06 4.11 6.10
CA PHE A 117 -4.83 4.67 5.55
C PHE A 117 -4.79 6.18 5.72
N PHE A 118 -3.58 6.73 5.82
CA PHE A 118 -3.33 8.17 5.87
C PHE A 118 -2.10 8.54 5.05
N TYR A 119 -2.07 9.79 4.60
CA TYR A 119 -0.91 10.37 3.94
C TYR A 119 -0.61 11.81 4.43
N ALA A 120 0.63 12.25 4.27
CA ALA A 120 1.02 13.65 4.41
C ALA A 120 2.14 14.00 3.40
N LEU A 121 2.09 15.21 2.84
CA LEU A 121 3.08 15.72 1.88
C LEU A 121 4.13 16.63 2.54
N THR A 122 3.89 17.03 3.78
CA THR A 122 4.80 17.85 4.59
C THR A 122 4.71 17.39 6.05
N ALA A 123 5.45 18.01 6.96
CA ALA A 123 5.34 17.77 8.41
C ALA A 123 3.96 18.13 9.02
N ALA A 124 2.99 18.56 8.20
CA ALA A 124 1.64 18.88 8.61
C ALA A 124 0.80 17.64 8.99
N ARG A 125 -0.43 17.89 9.44
CA ARG A 125 -1.39 16.87 9.88
C ARG A 125 -1.68 15.86 8.76
N ARG A 126 -1.63 14.57 9.12
CA ARG A 126 -2.00 13.44 8.25
C ARG A 126 -3.46 13.52 7.81
N LYS A 127 -3.69 13.34 6.51
CA LYS A 127 -5.01 13.28 5.89
C LYS A 127 -5.45 11.81 5.77
N PRO A 128 -6.64 11.44 6.27
CA PRO A 128 -7.17 10.10 6.07
C PRO A 128 -7.55 9.88 4.61
N ILE A 129 -7.47 8.63 4.16
CA ILE A 129 -8.01 8.18 2.88
C ILE A 129 -9.21 7.29 3.19
N VAL A 130 -10.33 7.57 2.51
CA VAL A 130 -11.58 6.81 2.64
C VAL A 130 -11.70 5.79 1.50
N PRO A 131 -12.31 4.62 1.73
CA PRO A 131 -12.96 4.17 2.96
C PRO A 131 -11.98 3.57 3.98
N VAL A 132 -12.47 3.36 5.20
CA VAL A 132 -11.80 2.53 6.20
C VAL A 132 -11.94 1.06 5.80
N LEU A 133 -10.83 0.35 5.66
CA LEU A 133 -10.80 -1.05 5.24
C LEU A 133 -10.97 -2.01 6.42
N ARG A 134 -11.27 -3.28 6.12
CA ARG A 134 -11.40 -4.34 7.13
C ARG A 134 -10.09 -5.10 7.28
N ALA A 135 -9.45 -4.96 8.44
CA ALA A 135 -8.23 -5.68 8.80
C ALA A 135 -8.42 -7.20 8.87
N THR A 136 -9.65 -7.66 9.18
CA THR A 136 -9.95 -9.10 9.34
C THR A 136 -9.74 -9.91 8.07
N LEU A 137 -9.73 -9.28 6.89
CA LEU A 137 -9.47 -9.94 5.61
C LEU A 137 -8.02 -10.44 5.50
N LEU A 138 -7.11 -9.91 6.32
CA LEU A 138 -5.71 -10.32 6.39
C LEU A 138 -5.52 -11.37 7.51
N SER A 139 -6.16 -12.52 7.35
CA SER A 139 -6.15 -13.61 8.35
C SER A 139 -6.18 -14.99 7.69
N ASP A 140 -5.82 -16.03 8.44
CA ASP A 140 -5.89 -17.42 7.98
C ASP A 140 -7.30 -17.86 7.58
N ASP A 141 -8.34 -17.35 8.27
CA ASP A 141 -9.74 -17.64 7.97
C ASP A 141 -10.17 -17.10 6.61
N CYS A 142 -9.65 -15.94 6.22
CA CYS A 142 -9.85 -15.33 4.89
C CYS A 142 -8.75 -15.72 3.88
N GLY A 143 -7.72 -16.43 4.35
CA GLY A 143 -6.54 -16.82 3.61
C GLY A 143 -6.69 -18.07 2.76
N ARG A 144 -7.85 -18.77 2.82
CA ARG A 144 -8.03 -20.08 2.20
C ARG A 144 -7.83 -20.04 0.68
N HIS A 145 -6.89 -20.84 0.21
CA HIS A 145 -6.57 -21.10 -1.20
C HIS A 145 -6.38 -22.62 -1.34
N LEU A 146 -7.48 -23.37 -1.36
CA LEU A 146 -7.49 -24.81 -1.56
C LEU A 146 -7.66 -25.13 -3.05
#